data_AF-A0A355UM82-F1
#
_entry.id   AF-A0A355UM82-F1
#
_cell.length_a   1.000
_cell.length_b   1.000
_cell.length_c   1.000
_cell.angle_alpha   90.00
_cell.angle_beta   90.00
_cell.angle_gamma   90.00
#
_symmetry.space_group_name_H-M   'P 1'
#
loop_
_entity.id
_entity.type
_entity.pdbx_description
1 polymer ?
#
loop_
_entity_poly.entity_id
_entity_poly.type
_entity_poly.pdbx_seq_one_letter_code
_entity_poly.pdbx_strand_id
1 'polypeptide(L)'
;MLLTAFLFILVAIVVVQEGARRIPVQAARKQVAGKTVQGRASYIPLKVNQGGVMPIIFASSLLLFPVTIAQWLGKPTMKRVSWEFWTQNFWNWDNIR
;
A
#
# COMPACT_ATOMS: atom_id res chain seq x y z
N MET A 1 15.35 21.80 -6.62
CA MET A 1 14.56 21.43 -5.43
C MET A 1 13.54 20.33 -5.72
N LEU A 2 12.62 20.50 -6.68
CA LEU A 2 11.62 19.47 -7.05
C LEU A 2 12.23 18.14 -7.50
N LEU A 3 13.23 18.16 -8.39
CA LEU A 3 13.93 16.94 -8.84
C LEU A 3 14.62 16.20 -7.68
N THR A 4 15.23 16.95 -6.77
CA THR A 4 15.89 16.40 -5.58
C THR A 4 14.90 15.73 -4.64
N ALA A 5 13.76 16.38 -4.38
CA ALA A 5 12.69 15.83 -3.55
C ALA A 5 12.07 14.58 -4.18
N PHE A 6 11.83 14.60 -5.49
CA PHE A 6 11.31 13.45 -6.23
C PHE A 6 12.25 12.24 -6.11
N LEU A 7 13.54 12.44 -6.38
CA LEU A 7 14.53 11.36 -6.30
C LEU A 7 14.60 10.77 -4.89
N PHE A 8 14.57 11.63 -3.87
CA PHE A 8 14.60 11.22 -2.47
C PHE A 8 13.39 10.34 -2.10
N ILE A 9 12.19 10.77 -2.47
CA ILE A 9 10.95 10.03 -2.22
C ILE A 9 10.99 8.68 -2.96
N LEU A 10 11.46 8.66 -4.20
CA LEU A 10 11.56 7.44 -5.00
C LEU A 10 12.44 6.39 -4.31
N VAL A 11 13.65 6.80 -3.90
CA VAL A 11 14.59 5.93 -3.18
C VAL A 11 13.97 5.44 -1.87
N ALA A 12 13.31 6.33 -1.11
CA ALA A 12 12.67 5.96 0.15
C ALA A 12 11.59 4.89 -0.05
N ILE A 13 10.75 5.03 -1.08
CA ILE A 13 9.68 4.07 -1.38
C ILE A 13 10.26 2.70 -1.80
N VAL A 14 11.28 2.70 -2.66
CA VAL A 14 11.91 1.46 -3.15
C VAL A 14 12.50 0.65 -1.99
N VAL A 15 13.23 1.30 -1.08
CA VAL A 15 13.80 0.64 0.11
C VAL A 15 12.73 -0.04 0.96
N VAL A 16 11.58 0.61 1.15
CA VAL A 16 10.47 0.03 1.92
C VAL A 16 9.80 -1.14 1.18
N GLN A 17 9.65 -1.04 -0.14
CA GLN A 17 9.00 -2.08 -0.95
C GLN A 17 9.86 -3.35 -1.10
N GLU A 18 11.18 -3.21 -1.19
CA GLU A 18 12.10 -4.35 -1.31
C GLU A 18 12.43 -5.01 0.04
N GLY A 19 12.11 -4.36 1.15
CA GLY A 19 12.28 -4.90 2.49
C GLY A 19 11.53 -6.23 2.67
N ALA A 20 12.25 -7.29 3.04
CA ALA A 20 11.68 -8.59 3.38
C ALA A 20 12.27 -9.16 4.66
N ARG A 21 11.40 -9.60 5.58
CA ARG A 21 11.78 -10.30 6.81
C ARG A 21 11.84 -11.81 6.56
N ARG A 22 12.99 -12.42 6.84
CA ARG A 22 13.18 -13.89 6.71
C ARG A 22 12.77 -14.57 8.00
N ILE A 23 11.77 -15.45 7.96
CA ILE A 23 11.36 -16.28 9.10
C ILE A 23 11.85 -17.71 8.85
N PRO A 24 12.67 -18.29 9.75
CA PRO A 24 13.15 -19.66 9.60
C PRO A 24 11.99 -20.64 9.79
N VAL A 25 11.89 -21.60 8.88
CA VAL A 25 10.92 -22.69 8.92
C VAL A 25 11.69 -24.00 8.97
N GLN A 26 11.31 -24.83 9.94
CA GLN A 26 11.81 -26.20 10.02
C GLN A 26 10.98 -27.04 9.05
N ALA A 27 11.57 -27.44 7.92
CA ALA A 27 10.93 -28.37 7.02
C ALA A 27 10.69 -29.70 7.76
N ALA A 28 9.52 -30.31 7.57
CA ALA A 28 9.16 -31.57 8.21
C ALA A 28 10.25 -32.62 7.93
N ARG A 29 10.76 -33.25 9.00
CA ARG A 29 11.79 -34.28 8.88
C ARG A 29 11.17 -35.51 8.21
N LYS A 30 11.66 -35.88 7.02
CA LYS A 30 11.28 -37.14 6.37
C LYS A 30 12.16 -38.26 6.93
N GLN A 31 11.57 -39.20 7.67
CA GLN A 31 12.26 -40.42 8.07
C GLN A 31 12.22 -41.41 6.90
N VAL A 32 13.39 -41.86 6.44
CA VAL A 32 13.50 -42.94 5.45
C VAL A 32 14.47 -43.98 6.01
N ALA A 33 14.03 -45.23 6.12
CA ALA A 33 14.84 -46.38 6.57
C ALA A 33 15.60 -46.16 7.90
N GLY A 34 14.91 -45.65 8.94
CA GLY A 34 15.47 -45.50 10.29
C GLY A 34 16.45 -44.33 10.47
N LYS A 35 16.79 -43.60 9.40
CA LYS A 35 17.61 -42.38 9.48
C LYS A 35 16.72 -41.15 9.36
N THR A 36 16.75 -40.30 10.39
CA THR A 36 16.09 -39.00 10.35
C THR A 36 16.95 -38.06 9.50
N VAL A 37 16.57 -37.82 8.25
CA VAL A 37 17.24 -36.83 7.41
C VAL A 37 16.73 -35.46 7.85
N GLN A 38 17.57 -34.71 8.56
CA GLN A 38 17.25 -33.34 8.92
C GLN A 38 17.28 -32.50 7.65
N GLY A 39 16.10 -32.01 7.23
CA GLY A 39 15.99 -31.09 6.10
C GLY A 39 16.79 -29.82 6.36
N ARG A 40 17.39 -29.27 5.30
CA ARG A 40 18.09 -27.98 5.33
C ARG A 40 17.15 -26.90 5.89
N ALA A 41 17.67 -26.01 6.75
CA ALA A 41 16.90 -24.89 7.27
C ALA A 41 16.35 -24.06 6.10
N SER A 42 15.02 -23.97 5.99
CA SER A 42 14.33 -23.18 4.98
C SER A 42 13.87 -21.87 5.60
N TYR A 43 13.64 -20.83 4.80
CA TYR A 43 13.09 -19.57 5.28
C TYR A 43 11.95 -19.13 4.36
N ILE A 44 10.88 -18.63 4.95
CA ILE A 44 9.81 -17.98 4.21
C ILE A 44 10.10 -16.47 4.24
N PRO A 45 10.29 -15.82 3.06
CA PRO A 45 10.42 -14.38 3.00
C PRO A 45 9.03 -13.73 3.12
N LEU A 46 8.84 -12.88 4.13
CA LEU A 46 7.67 -12.01 4.24
C LEU A 46 8.07 -10.61 3.81
N LYS A 47 7.49 -10.12 2.71
CA LYS A 47 7.65 -8.72 2.29
C LYS A 47 7.07 -7.78 3.36
N VAL A 48 7.70 -6.64 3.57
CA VAL A 48 7.24 -5.59 4.50
C VAL A 48 5.89 -5.04 4.05
N ASN A 49 5.72 -4.82 2.74
CA ASN A 49 4.42 -4.50 2.14
C ASN A 49 3.91 -5.69 1.32
N GLN A 50 3.13 -6.58 1.96
CA GLN A 50 2.52 -7.73 1.29
C GLN A 50 1.36 -7.32 0.35
N GLY A 51 0.66 -6.22 0.66
CA GLY A 51 -0.48 -5.73 -0.12
C GLY A 51 -0.10 -4.97 -1.39
N GLY A 52 1.17 -4.59 -1.54
CA GLY A 52 1.66 -3.84 -2.69
C GLY A 52 0.93 -2.51 -2.86
N VAL A 53 0.38 -2.27 -4.05
CA VAL A 53 -0.29 -1.01 -4.43
C VAL A 53 -1.83 -1.12 -4.34
N MET A 54 -2.37 -2.32 -4.14
CA MET A 54 -3.82 -2.55 -4.20
C MET A 54 -4.61 -1.78 -3.13
N PRO A 55 -4.21 -1.75 -1.84
CA PRO A 55 -4.98 -1.05 -0.80
C PRO A 55 -5.11 0.45 -1.05
N ILE A 56 -4.03 1.11 -1.49
CA ILE A 56 -4.04 2.56 -1.71
C ILE A 56 -4.88 2.93 -2.94
N ILE A 57 -4.82 2.13 -4.01
CA ILE A 57 -5.67 2.34 -5.19
C ILE A 57 -7.13 2.17 -4.81
N PHE A 58 -7.47 1.13 -4.05
CA PHE A 58 -8.86 0.90 -3.62
C PHE A 58 -9.38 2.03 -2.72
N ALA A 59 -8.57 2.52 -1.78
CA ALA A 59 -8.95 3.67 -0.97
C ALA A 59 -9.19 4.92 -1.84
N SER A 60 -8.30 5.19 -2.80
CA SER A 60 -8.45 6.34 -3.71
C SER A 60 -9.69 6.22 -4.60
N SER A 61 -10.00 5.03 -5.13
CA SER A 61 -11.17 4.83 -5.98
C SER A 61 -12.47 4.92 -5.19
N LEU A 62 -12.50 4.43 -3.94
CA LEU A 62 -13.64 4.54 -3.06
C LEU A 62 -13.93 6.00 -2.66
N LEU A 63 -12.89 6.80 -2.42
CA LEU A 63 -13.01 8.23 -2.16
C LEU A 63 -13.50 9.00 -3.41
N LEU A 64 -13.05 8.61 -4.60
CA LEU A 64 -13.47 9.23 -5.86
C LEU A 64 -14.87 8.79 -6.31
N PHE A 65 -15.31 7.59 -5.93
CA PHE A 65 -16.58 7.00 -6.34
C PHE A 65 -17.82 7.90 -6.15
N PRO A 66 -18.10 8.48 -4.97
CA PRO A 66 -19.28 9.33 -4.78
C PRO A 66 -19.20 10.62 -5.60
N VAL A 67 -17.99 11.16 -5.79
CA VAL A 67 -17.77 12.35 -6.61
C VAL A 67 -18.07 12.06 -8.08
N THR A 68 -17.64 10.92 -8.59
CA THR A 68 -17.94 10.48 -9.96
C THR A 68 -19.45 10.35 -10.20
N ILE A 69 -20.18 9.75 -9.24
CA ILE A 69 -21.65 9.63 -9.33
C ILE A 69 -22.31 11.02 -9.27
N ALA A 70 -21.89 11.87 -8.34
CA ALA A 70 -22.45 13.22 -8.18
C ALA A 70 -22.24 14.08 -9.43
N GLN A 71 -21.11 13.91 -10.13
CA GLN A 71 -20.82 14.57 -11.40
C GLN A 71 -21.76 14.09 -12.53
N TRP A 72 -22.06 12.79 -12.60
CA TRP A 72 -22.96 12.22 -13.61
C TRP A 72 -24.41 12.67 -13.43
N LEU A 73 -24.86 12.91 -12.20
CA LEU A 73 -26.22 13.39 -11.90
C LEU A 73 -26.45 14.88 -12.23
N GLY A 74 -25.42 15.62 -12.69
CA GLY A 74 -25.57 16.92 -13.34
C GLY A 74 -26.09 18.09 -12.48
N LYS A 75 -26.22 17.93 -11.15
CA LYS A 75 -26.75 19.01 -10.29
C LYS A 75 -25.68 20.07 -9.99
N PRO A 76 -25.95 21.37 -10.23
CA PRO A 76 -24.99 22.45 -9.95
C PRO A 76 -24.50 22.47 -8.49
N THR A 77 -25.41 22.19 -7.55
CA THR A 77 -25.10 22.10 -6.11
C THR A 77 -24.20 20.91 -5.78
N MET A 78 -24.37 19.76 -6.45
CA MET A 78 -23.51 18.58 -6.25
C MET A 78 -22.10 18.78 -6.78
N LYS A 79 -21.92 19.56 -7.85
CA LYS A 79 -20.60 19.90 -8.40
C LYS A 79 -19.78 20.72 -7.41
N ARG A 80 -20.44 21.64 -6.69
CA ARG A 80 -19.84 22.44 -5.61
C ARG A 80 -19.45 21.57 -4.40
N VAL A 81 -20.36 20.71 -3.93
CA VAL A 81 -20.10 19.78 -2.82
C VAL A 81 -18.94 18.82 -3.14
N SER A 82 -18.84 18.36 -4.39
CA SER A 82 -17.76 17.47 -4.85
C SER A 82 -16.37 18.14 -4.83
N TRP A 83 -16.32 19.42 -5.22
CA TRP A 83 -15.10 20.23 -5.16
C TRP A 83 -14.72 20.59 -3.72
N GLU A 84 -15.71 20.97 -2.90
CA GLU A 84 -15.54 21.28 -1.48
C GLU A 84 -15.08 20.05 -0.67
N PHE A 85 -15.58 18.86 -0.99
CA PHE A 85 -15.20 17.61 -0.34
C PHE A 85 -13.69 17.35 -0.44
N TRP A 86 -13.11 17.46 -1.66
CA TRP A 86 -11.68 17.23 -1.89
C TRP A 86 -10.80 18.37 -1.38
N THR A 87 -11.22 19.62 -1.60
CA THR A 87 -10.38 20.78 -1.30
C THR A 87 -10.35 21.17 0.18
N GLN A 88 -11.50 21.13 0.87
CA GLN A 88 -11.57 21.63 2.25
C GLN A 88 -11.29 20.58 3.31
N ASN A 89 -11.61 19.30 3.06
CA ASN A 89 -11.41 18.25 4.06
C ASN A 89 -10.01 17.61 3.98
N PHE A 90 -9.35 17.64 2.82
CA PHE A 90 -8.08 16.93 2.62
C PHE A 90 -6.91 17.86 2.24
N TRP A 91 -7.15 18.97 1.55
CA TRP A 91 -6.10 19.91 1.11
C TRP A 91 -6.18 21.27 1.81
N ASN A 92 -6.73 21.30 3.03
CA ASN A 92 -6.79 22.52 3.83
C ASN A 92 -5.67 22.53 4.87
N TRP A 93 -4.53 23.12 4.49
CA TRP A 93 -3.34 23.27 5.35
C TRP A 93 -3.59 24.19 6.56
N ASP A 94 -4.68 24.94 6.57
CA ASP A 94 -5.10 25.74 7.73
C ASP A 94 -5.73 24.89 8.84
N ASN A 95 -6.07 23.62 8.57
CA ASN A 95 -6.66 22.69 9.55
C ASN A 95 -5.62 21.84 10.31
N ILE A 96 -4.32 22.09 10.08
CA ILE A 96 -3.19 21.36 10.69
C ILE A 96 -2.31 22.35 11.50
N ARG A 97 -2.91 23.45 11.97
CA ARG A 97 -2.37 24.32 13.02
C ARG A 97 -3.19 24.14 14.29
#